data_AF-A0A7X6P5Y5-F1
#
_entry.id   AF-A0A7X6P5Y5-F1
#
_cell.length_a   1.000
_cell.length_b   1.000
_cell.length_c   1.000
_cell.angle_alpha   90.00
_cell.angle_beta   90.00
_cell.angle_gamma   90.00
#
_symmetry.space_group_name_H-M   'P 1'
#
loop_
_entity.id
_entity.type
_entity.pdbx_description
1 polymer ?
#
loop_
_entity_poly.entity_id
_entity_poly.type
_entity_poly.pdbx_seq_one_letter_code
_entity_poly.pdbx_strand_id
1 'polypeptide(L)'
;MNRFNKQEKIKNKQESFRQNTAKLAGVFGHMSPLYKQRRRYGYSHNEAISASLSHYGDHAKIPEKDRNMLHLLSKLNEFILAQNEINEMNRDNSRLSTREKQRINNLKNNFLIPFNHTLKEVINDNPNVGFGEFTGSLVRNYIYLYSKDNELGVGRGQEAQFALHAVEQATNGMRHELATETMLDAAGVEYSYDTSIDDDRYGTDLYVKIDNTWYGIDIKASNLGEKAARDKFRGSMAISTGLNVSDFNG
;
A
#
# COMPACT_ATOMS: atom_id res chain seq x y z
N MET A 1 -18.41 1.46 -35.00
CA MET A 1 -17.25 1.76 -34.12
C MET A 1 -16.38 0.51 -33.98
N ASN A 2 -15.12 0.61 -34.38
CA ASN A 2 -14.29 -0.47 -34.92
C ASN A 2 -13.65 -1.40 -33.87
N ARG A 3 -13.79 -2.72 -34.07
CA ARG A 3 -13.05 -3.79 -33.34
C ARG A 3 -11.53 -3.62 -33.41
N PHE A 4 -11.01 -2.98 -34.46
CA PHE A 4 -9.60 -2.64 -34.62
C PHE A 4 -9.08 -1.69 -33.53
N ASN A 5 -9.85 -0.67 -33.16
CA ASN A 5 -9.46 0.32 -32.14
C ASN A 5 -9.39 -0.28 -30.72
N LYS A 6 -10.14 -1.37 -30.49
CA LYS A 6 -10.12 -2.13 -29.23
C LYS A 6 -8.87 -3.03 -29.15
N GLN A 7 -8.48 -3.67 -30.25
CA GLN A 7 -7.29 -4.51 -30.29
C GLN A 7 -5.99 -3.69 -30.17
N GLU A 8 -5.93 -2.50 -30.78
CA GLU A 8 -4.78 -1.61 -30.70
C GLU A 8 -4.62 -1.00 -29.29
N LYS A 9 -5.72 -0.61 -28.63
CA LYS A 9 -5.71 -0.23 -27.20
C LYS A 9 -5.29 -1.37 -26.28
N ILE A 10 -5.68 -2.61 -26.57
CA ILE A 10 -5.24 -3.79 -25.79
C ILE A 10 -3.75 -4.04 -26.02
N LYS A 11 -3.25 -3.91 -27.25
CA LYS A 11 -1.84 -4.12 -27.59
C LYS A 11 -0.95 -3.04 -26.96
N ASN A 12 -1.35 -1.77 -27.00
CA ASN A 12 -0.64 -0.67 -26.37
C ASN A 12 -0.65 -0.78 -24.83
N LYS A 13 -1.76 -1.22 -24.22
CA LYS A 13 -1.79 -1.55 -22.78
C LYS A 13 -0.91 -2.75 -22.45
N GLN A 14 -0.82 -3.76 -23.32
CA GLN A 14 0.07 -4.92 -23.12
C GLN A 14 1.56 -4.55 -23.30
N GLU A 15 1.88 -3.60 -24.18
CA GLU A 15 3.24 -3.09 -24.36
C GLU A 15 3.67 -2.15 -23.21
N SER A 16 2.82 -1.24 -22.75
CA SER A 16 3.13 -0.44 -21.55
C SER A 16 3.24 -1.34 -20.32
N PHE A 17 2.38 -2.35 -20.20
CA PHE A 17 2.44 -3.37 -19.16
C PHE A 17 3.75 -4.16 -19.21
N ARG A 18 4.23 -4.56 -20.40
CA ARG A 18 5.53 -5.24 -20.58
C ARG A 18 6.72 -4.32 -20.27
N GLN A 19 6.66 -3.05 -20.63
CA GLN A 19 7.74 -2.10 -20.36
C GLN A 19 7.84 -1.76 -18.88
N ASN A 20 6.71 -1.59 -18.17
CA ASN A 20 6.71 -1.33 -16.74
C ASN A 20 7.00 -2.58 -15.91
N THR A 21 6.49 -3.76 -16.32
CA THR A 21 6.95 -5.03 -15.72
C THR A 21 8.42 -5.33 -16.04
N ALA A 22 8.98 -4.92 -17.18
CA ALA A 22 10.42 -5.00 -17.45
C ALA A 22 11.24 -3.96 -16.66
N LYS A 23 10.64 -2.82 -16.27
CA LYS A 23 11.25 -1.83 -15.37
C LYS A 23 11.30 -2.34 -13.93
N LEU A 24 10.22 -2.96 -13.45
CA LEU A 24 10.15 -3.60 -12.14
C LEU A 24 10.91 -4.93 -12.09
N ALA A 25 10.88 -5.72 -13.17
CA ALA A 25 11.81 -6.83 -13.39
C ALA A 25 13.23 -6.34 -13.72
N GLY A 26 13.45 -5.03 -13.92
CA GLY A 26 14.76 -4.39 -13.96
C GLY A 26 15.26 -4.09 -12.55
N VAL A 27 14.37 -3.60 -11.68
CA VAL A 27 14.58 -3.48 -10.22
C VAL A 27 14.88 -4.87 -9.61
N PHE A 28 14.21 -5.93 -10.06
CA PHE A 28 14.46 -7.31 -9.61
C PHE A 28 15.48 -8.10 -10.44
N GLY A 29 15.66 -7.79 -11.72
CA GLY A 29 16.68 -8.36 -12.61
C GLY A 29 18.08 -7.89 -12.23
N HIS A 30 18.16 -6.72 -11.60
CA HIS A 30 19.28 -6.23 -10.82
C HIS A 30 19.12 -6.49 -9.31
N MET A 31 18.43 -7.55 -8.89
CA MET A 31 18.61 -8.07 -7.53
C MET A 31 20.10 -8.32 -7.37
N SER A 32 20.71 -7.43 -6.59
CA SER A 32 22.14 -7.27 -6.55
C SER A 32 22.81 -8.61 -6.27
N PRO A 33 24.04 -8.82 -6.74
CA PRO A 33 24.85 -9.95 -6.28
C PRO A 33 24.75 -10.14 -4.76
N LEU A 34 24.64 -9.04 -4.02
CA LEU A 34 24.43 -8.97 -2.58
C LEU A 34 23.08 -9.57 -2.09
N TYR A 35 21.95 -9.23 -2.72
CA TYR A 35 20.65 -9.84 -2.40
C TYR A 35 20.71 -11.35 -2.62
N LYS A 36 21.23 -11.79 -3.78
CA LYS A 36 21.32 -13.22 -4.12
C LYS A 36 22.26 -13.93 -3.15
N GLN A 37 23.38 -13.31 -2.80
CA GLN A 37 24.33 -13.79 -1.81
C GLN A 37 23.68 -13.91 -0.43
N ARG A 38 22.90 -12.93 0.02
CA ARG A 38 22.21 -12.98 1.32
C ARG A 38 21.12 -14.04 1.37
N ARG A 39 20.34 -14.22 0.29
CA ARG A 39 19.42 -15.36 0.19
C ARG A 39 20.16 -16.70 0.31
N ARG A 40 21.37 -16.83 -0.24
CA ARG A 40 22.22 -18.02 -0.06
C ARG A 40 22.72 -18.21 1.37
N TYR A 41 22.87 -17.13 2.14
CA TYR A 41 23.23 -17.19 3.56
C TYR A 41 22.03 -17.37 4.51
N GLY A 42 20.83 -17.63 3.98
CA GLY A 42 19.65 -17.94 4.79
C GLY A 42 18.84 -16.73 5.28
N TYR A 43 19.20 -15.51 4.87
CA TYR A 43 18.41 -14.32 5.16
C TYR A 43 17.05 -14.41 4.49
N SER A 44 15.98 -14.00 5.16
CA SER A 44 14.66 -13.84 4.57
C SER A 44 14.68 -12.83 3.41
N HIS A 45 13.64 -12.83 2.57
CA HIS A 45 13.50 -11.84 1.50
C HIS A 45 13.51 -10.41 2.05
N ASN A 46 12.82 -10.15 3.16
CA ASN A 46 12.78 -8.83 3.82
C ASN A 46 14.18 -8.39 4.26
N GLU A 47 14.92 -9.25 4.96
CA GLU A 47 16.26 -8.93 5.43
C GLU A 47 17.24 -8.76 4.27
N ALA A 48 17.14 -9.61 3.24
CA ALA A 48 17.99 -9.53 2.06
C ALA A 48 17.76 -8.23 1.27
N ILE A 49 16.50 -7.77 1.14
CA ILE A 49 16.18 -6.49 0.48
C ILE A 49 16.62 -5.32 1.36
N SER A 50 16.19 -5.29 2.63
CA SER A 50 16.51 -4.19 3.56
C SER A 50 18.01 -3.99 3.73
N ALA A 51 18.76 -5.07 3.94
CA ALA A 51 20.20 -4.95 4.06
C ALA A 51 20.85 -4.55 2.72
N SER A 52 20.26 -4.90 1.58
CA SER A 52 20.79 -4.50 0.26
C SER A 52 20.58 -3.00 0.04
N LEU A 53 19.44 -2.47 0.47
CA LEU A 53 19.18 -1.03 0.51
C LEU A 53 20.17 -0.28 1.40
N SER A 54 20.48 -0.80 2.59
CA SER A 54 21.48 -0.22 3.49
C SER A 54 22.88 -0.21 2.87
N HIS A 55 23.29 -1.30 2.20
CA HIS A 55 24.60 -1.38 1.55
C HIS A 55 24.71 -0.44 0.32
N TYR A 56 23.59 -0.19 -0.36
CA TYR A 56 23.55 0.75 -1.48
C TYR A 56 23.51 2.21 -1.05
N GLY A 57 23.09 2.50 0.19
CA GLY A 57 23.19 3.83 0.81
C GLY A 57 24.61 4.39 0.77
N ASP A 58 25.63 3.54 0.86
CA ASP A 58 27.04 3.95 0.90
C ASP A 58 27.74 3.93 -0.48
N HIS A 59 27.23 3.16 -1.47
CA HIS A 59 28.02 2.85 -2.68
C HIS A 59 27.29 2.83 -4.03
N ALA A 60 25.97 3.09 -4.13
CA ALA A 60 25.31 3.19 -5.44
C ALA A 60 24.32 4.35 -5.61
N LYS A 61 24.37 4.96 -6.79
CA LYS A 61 23.39 5.92 -7.33
C LYS A 61 22.10 5.21 -7.75
N ILE A 62 21.42 4.52 -6.84
CA ILE A 62 20.04 4.06 -7.10
C ILE A 62 19.15 5.31 -7.07
N PRO A 63 18.39 5.60 -8.15
CA PRO A 63 17.42 6.70 -8.14
C PRO A 63 16.45 6.59 -6.96
N GLU A 64 16.10 7.71 -6.34
CA GLU A 64 15.23 7.76 -5.15
C GLU A 64 13.91 6.99 -5.33
N LYS A 65 13.24 7.17 -6.47
CA LYS A 65 12.03 6.42 -6.85
C LYS A 65 12.20 4.88 -6.81
N ASP A 66 13.37 4.38 -7.21
CA ASP A 66 13.64 2.94 -7.25
C ASP A 66 13.95 2.42 -5.83
N ARG A 67 14.53 3.28 -4.98
CA ARG A 67 14.74 3.02 -3.55
C ARG A 67 13.41 2.94 -2.80
N ASN A 68 12.49 3.88 -3.01
CA ASN A 68 11.17 3.90 -2.35
C ASN A 68 10.33 2.67 -2.73
N MET A 69 10.36 2.27 -4.01
CA MET A 69 9.73 1.03 -4.47
C MET A 69 10.33 -0.20 -3.77
N LEU A 70 11.65 -0.30 -3.65
CA LEU A 70 12.30 -1.42 -2.96
C LEU A 70 12.00 -1.44 -1.45
N HIS A 71 11.93 -0.28 -0.78
CA HIS A 71 11.49 -0.19 0.62
C HIS A 71 10.04 -0.64 0.80
N LEU A 72 9.15 -0.29 -0.14
CA LEU A 72 7.76 -0.76 -0.12
C LEU A 72 7.69 -2.30 -0.23
N LEU A 73 8.49 -2.86 -1.14
CA LEU A 73 8.56 -4.30 -1.40
C LEU A 73 9.17 -5.10 -0.23
N SER A 74 10.11 -4.52 0.53
CA SER A 74 10.68 -5.17 1.71
C SER A 74 9.71 -5.27 2.88
N LYS A 75 8.71 -4.39 2.93
CA LYS A 75 7.65 -4.37 3.96
C LYS A 75 6.42 -5.20 3.57
N LEU A 76 6.27 -5.52 2.28
CA LEU A 76 5.03 -6.07 1.71
C LEU A 76 4.58 -7.39 2.34
N ASN A 77 5.51 -8.31 2.64
CA ASN A 77 5.15 -9.59 3.25
C ASN A 77 4.66 -9.45 4.69
N GLU A 78 5.35 -8.65 5.50
CA GLU A 78 4.95 -8.38 6.88
C GLU A 78 3.60 -7.66 6.96
N PHE A 79 3.38 -6.70 6.05
CA PHE A 79 2.08 -6.05 5.89
C PHE A 79 0.96 -7.06 5.61
N ILE A 80 1.15 -7.96 4.62
CA ILE A 80 0.14 -8.96 4.25
C ILE A 80 -0.14 -9.92 5.40
N LEU A 81 0.89 -10.45 6.07
CA LEU A 81 0.72 -11.35 7.21
C LEU A 81 0.00 -10.66 8.38
N ALA A 82 0.38 -9.42 8.70
CA ALA A 82 -0.26 -8.63 9.75
C ALA A 82 -1.72 -8.34 9.43
N GLN A 83 -2.04 -8.00 8.17
CA GLN A 83 -3.41 -7.79 7.73
C GLN A 83 -4.24 -9.07 7.82
N ASN A 84 -3.67 -10.24 7.51
CA ASN A 84 -4.36 -11.52 7.64
C ASN A 84 -4.68 -11.83 9.11
N GLU A 85 -3.70 -11.67 10.00
CA GLU A 85 -3.88 -11.91 11.43
C GLU A 85 -4.96 -10.98 12.03
N ILE A 86 -4.98 -9.70 11.64
CA ILE A 86 -6.03 -8.75 12.04
C ILE A 86 -7.40 -9.20 11.53
N ASN A 87 -7.48 -9.64 10.28
CA ASN A 87 -8.75 -10.09 9.68
C ASN A 87 -9.26 -11.36 10.36
N GLU A 88 -8.38 -12.30 10.71
CA GLU A 88 -8.73 -13.50 11.46
C GLU A 88 -9.25 -13.16 12.86
N MET A 89 -8.58 -12.27 13.61
CA MET A 89 -9.07 -11.82 14.92
C MET A 89 -10.45 -11.13 14.82
N ASN A 90 -10.69 -10.37 13.74
CA ASN A 90 -11.97 -9.67 13.55
C ASN A 90 -13.10 -10.57 13.01
N ARG A 91 -12.81 -11.78 12.52
CA ARG A 91 -13.83 -12.68 11.94
C ARG A 91 -14.79 -13.25 12.98
N ASP A 92 -14.35 -13.41 14.22
CA ASP A 92 -15.10 -14.20 15.20
C ASP A 92 -16.33 -13.49 15.79
N ASN A 93 -16.66 -12.25 15.38
CA ASN A 93 -17.79 -11.42 15.88
C ASN A 93 -17.90 -11.34 17.42
N SER A 94 -16.89 -11.85 18.12
CA SER A 94 -16.76 -11.84 19.56
C SER A 94 -16.12 -10.52 19.97
N ARG A 95 -16.41 -10.08 21.20
CA ARG A 95 -15.72 -8.92 21.75
C ARG A 95 -14.25 -9.30 21.92
N LEU A 96 -13.38 -8.67 21.13
CA LEU A 96 -11.93 -8.80 21.26
C LEU A 96 -11.50 -8.57 22.71
N SER A 97 -10.70 -9.49 23.23
CA SER A 97 -10.02 -9.37 24.53
C SER A 97 -9.05 -8.19 24.54
N THR A 98 -8.64 -7.74 25.73
CA THR A 98 -7.62 -6.70 25.89
C THR A 98 -6.31 -7.10 25.21
N ARG A 99 -5.94 -8.38 25.27
CA ARG A 99 -4.72 -8.92 24.64
C ARG A 99 -4.79 -8.86 23.11
N GLU A 100 -5.93 -9.23 22.52
CA GLU A 100 -6.13 -9.14 21.06
C GLU A 100 -6.13 -7.69 20.59
N LYS A 101 -6.78 -6.78 21.33
CA LYS A 101 -6.72 -5.34 21.03
C LYS A 101 -5.27 -4.81 21.06
N GLN A 102 -4.48 -5.22 22.05
CA GLN A 102 -3.05 -4.87 22.11
C GLN A 102 -2.27 -5.47 20.93
N ARG A 103 -2.56 -6.72 20.56
CA ARG A 103 -1.94 -7.37 19.41
C ARG A 103 -2.25 -6.64 18.10
N ILE A 104 -3.51 -6.29 17.86
CA ILE A 104 -3.93 -5.50 16.70
C ILE A 104 -3.18 -4.16 16.65
N ASN A 105 -3.08 -3.45 17.78
CA ASN A 105 -2.34 -2.19 17.84
C ASN A 105 -0.86 -2.38 17.50
N ASN A 106 -0.22 -3.44 18.02
CA ASN A 106 1.17 -3.74 17.71
C ASN A 106 1.38 -4.08 16.23
N LEU A 107 0.47 -4.87 15.64
CA LEU A 107 0.50 -5.20 14.21
C LEU A 107 0.35 -3.94 13.35
N LYS A 108 -0.58 -3.05 13.73
CA LYS A 108 -0.78 -1.76 13.04
C LYS A 108 0.48 -0.91 13.07
N ASN A 109 1.02 -0.67 14.27
CA ASN A 109 2.17 0.22 14.46
C ASN A 109 3.44 -0.29 13.80
N ASN A 110 3.65 -1.62 13.80
CA ASN A 110 4.89 -2.19 13.29
C ASN A 110 4.86 -2.47 11.79
N PHE A 111 3.68 -2.73 11.21
CA PHE A 111 3.60 -3.28 9.84
C PHE A 111 2.63 -2.55 8.92
N LEU A 112 1.45 -2.13 9.39
CA LEU A 112 0.46 -1.46 8.51
C LEU A 112 0.81 0.02 8.30
N ILE A 113 1.03 0.76 9.39
CA ILE A 113 1.33 2.21 9.33
C ILE A 113 2.62 2.46 8.52
N PRO A 114 3.76 1.79 8.81
CA PRO A 114 4.98 1.99 8.04
C PRO A 114 4.86 1.60 6.56
N PHE A 115 4.02 0.61 6.24
CA PHE A 115 3.74 0.24 4.86
C PHE A 115 2.94 1.33 4.14
N ASN A 116 1.89 1.86 4.79
CA ASN A 116 1.06 2.94 4.23
C ASN A 116 1.87 4.22 3.98
N HIS A 117 2.75 4.63 4.90
CA HIS A 117 3.63 5.78 4.69
C HIS A 117 4.54 5.60 3.47
N THR A 118 5.19 4.42 3.36
CA THR A 118 6.05 4.11 2.20
C THR A 118 5.23 4.03 0.90
N LEU A 119 3.99 3.54 0.98
CA LEU A 119 3.08 3.47 -0.16
C LEU A 119 2.71 4.87 -0.67
N LYS A 120 2.44 5.82 0.25
CA LYS A 120 2.15 7.21 -0.07
C LYS A 120 3.30 7.87 -0.83
N GLU A 121 4.53 7.74 -0.32
CA GLU A 121 5.75 8.24 -0.97
C GLU A 121 5.89 7.71 -2.40
N VAL A 122 5.72 6.40 -2.58
CA VAL A 122 5.82 5.77 -3.90
C VAL A 122 4.74 6.26 -4.87
N ILE A 123 3.50 6.49 -4.41
CA ILE A 123 2.44 7.03 -5.28
C ILE A 123 2.75 8.49 -5.65
N ASN A 124 3.19 9.30 -4.69
CA ASN A 124 3.60 10.69 -4.93
C ASN A 124 4.76 10.82 -5.91
N ASP A 125 5.73 9.90 -5.87
CA ASP A 125 6.85 9.85 -6.83
C ASP A 125 6.43 9.39 -8.23
N ASN A 126 5.26 8.76 -8.36
CA ASN A 126 4.79 8.12 -9.59
C ASN A 126 3.33 8.50 -9.94
N PRO A 127 3.00 9.81 -10.05
CA PRO A 127 1.61 10.28 -10.18
C PRO A 127 0.92 9.85 -11.49
N ASN A 128 1.71 9.44 -12.49
CA ASN A 128 1.20 9.00 -13.79
C ASN A 128 0.98 7.48 -13.89
N VAL A 129 1.30 6.70 -12.86
CA VAL A 129 1.09 5.24 -12.88
C VAL A 129 -0.36 4.94 -12.55
N GLY A 130 -1.05 4.25 -13.46
CA GLY A 130 -2.46 3.89 -13.26
C GLY A 130 -2.65 2.95 -12.07
N PHE A 131 -3.71 3.15 -11.30
CA PHE A 131 -4.02 2.38 -10.10
C PHE A 131 -3.95 0.86 -10.31
N GLY A 132 -4.64 0.33 -11.33
CA GLY A 132 -4.67 -1.11 -11.60
C GLY A 132 -3.29 -1.66 -12.02
N GLU A 133 -2.47 -0.83 -12.64
CA GLU A 133 -1.10 -1.18 -12.99
C GLU A 133 -0.21 -1.26 -11.74
N PHE A 134 -0.32 -0.28 -10.85
CA PHE A 134 0.42 -0.21 -9.60
C PHE A 134 0.09 -1.39 -8.67
N THR A 135 -1.20 -1.59 -8.37
CA THR A 135 -1.68 -2.72 -7.55
C THR A 135 -1.25 -4.06 -8.16
N GLY A 136 -1.46 -4.23 -9.47
CA GLY A 136 -1.07 -5.45 -10.16
C GLY A 136 0.45 -5.70 -10.09
N SER A 137 1.26 -4.66 -10.10
CA SER A 137 2.71 -4.75 -9.92
C SER A 137 3.07 -5.26 -8.52
N LEU A 138 2.56 -4.63 -7.47
CA LEU A 138 2.85 -5.03 -6.09
C LEU A 138 2.49 -6.49 -5.83
N VAL A 139 1.32 -6.92 -6.31
CA VAL A 139 0.86 -8.31 -6.17
C VAL A 139 1.76 -9.27 -6.93
N ARG A 140 2.15 -8.94 -8.17
CA ARG A 140 3.09 -9.77 -8.94
C ARG A 140 4.44 -9.91 -8.23
N ASN A 141 4.97 -8.82 -7.68
CA ASN A 141 6.23 -8.86 -6.94
C ASN A 141 6.10 -9.63 -5.63
N TYR A 142 4.96 -9.51 -4.93
CA TYR A 142 4.68 -10.34 -3.77
C TYR A 142 4.69 -11.82 -4.14
N ILE A 143 3.96 -12.20 -5.19
CA ILE A 143 3.93 -13.59 -5.66
C ILE A 143 5.34 -14.06 -6.07
N TYR A 144 6.08 -13.24 -6.79
CA TYR A 144 7.43 -13.59 -7.24
C TYR A 144 8.41 -13.79 -6.08
N LEU A 145 8.36 -12.93 -5.06
CA LEU A 145 9.27 -12.97 -3.92
C LEU A 145 8.86 -13.99 -2.86
N TYR A 146 7.57 -14.10 -2.57
CA TYR A 146 7.07 -14.78 -1.38
C TYR A 146 6.17 -15.97 -1.70
N SER A 147 5.69 -16.15 -2.95
CA SER A 147 4.94 -17.37 -3.27
C SER A 147 5.86 -18.58 -3.39
N LYS A 148 5.33 -19.71 -2.92
CA LYS A 148 5.96 -21.03 -2.83
C LYS A 148 6.39 -21.69 -4.16
N ASP A 149 6.52 -20.95 -5.26
CA ASP A 149 7.24 -21.48 -6.42
C ASP A 149 8.76 -21.61 -6.18
N ASN A 150 9.23 -21.24 -4.97
CA ASN A 150 10.55 -21.64 -4.44
C ASN A 150 10.52 -22.60 -3.23
N GLU A 151 9.42 -22.81 -2.49
CA GLU A 151 9.37 -23.77 -1.36
C GLU A 151 7.95 -24.38 -1.13
N LEU A 152 7.69 -25.56 -1.72
CA LEU A 152 6.69 -26.59 -1.37
C LEU A 152 5.35 -26.20 -0.69
N GLY A 153 4.22 -26.43 -1.39
CA GLY A 153 2.99 -26.99 -0.79
C GLY A 153 1.73 -26.10 -0.77
N VAL A 154 0.73 -26.53 -1.57
CA VAL A 154 -0.75 -26.40 -1.50
C VAL A 154 -1.34 -25.18 -0.76
N GLY A 155 -1.98 -24.27 -1.52
CA GLY A 155 -2.61 -23.03 -1.03
C GLY A 155 -2.73 -21.88 -2.05
N ARG A 156 -2.09 -22.04 -3.22
CA ARG A 156 -1.79 -21.07 -4.30
C ARG A 156 -2.86 -20.03 -4.69
N GLY A 157 -4.15 -20.34 -4.54
CA GLY A 157 -5.23 -19.41 -4.91
C GLY A 157 -5.59 -18.42 -3.81
N GLN A 158 -5.67 -18.88 -2.57
CA GLN A 158 -6.20 -18.09 -1.46
C GLN A 158 -5.20 -17.05 -0.96
N GLU A 159 -3.92 -17.40 -0.86
CA GLU A 159 -2.87 -16.45 -0.44
C GLU A 159 -2.69 -15.33 -1.47
N ALA A 160 -2.69 -15.66 -2.76
CA ALA A 160 -2.57 -14.68 -3.84
C ALA A 160 -3.81 -13.77 -3.91
N GLN A 161 -5.01 -14.33 -3.73
CA GLN A 161 -6.25 -13.55 -3.65
C GLN A 161 -6.29 -12.65 -2.41
N PHE A 162 -5.81 -13.15 -1.27
CA PHE A 162 -5.71 -12.37 -0.05
C PHE A 162 -4.73 -11.21 -0.23
N ALA A 163 -3.53 -11.48 -0.76
CA ALA A 163 -2.54 -10.46 -1.06
C ALA A 163 -3.06 -9.42 -2.04
N LEU A 164 -3.75 -9.86 -3.10
CA LEU A 164 -4.43 -8.96 -4.04
C LEU A 164 -5.42 -8.06 -3.32
N HIS A 165 -6.31 -8.64 -2.51
CA HIS A 165 -7.30 -7.88 -1.77
C HIS A 165 -6.66 -6.89 -0.79
N ALA A 166 -5.65 -7.31 -0.02
CA ALA A 166 -4.96 -6.44 0.94
C ALA A 166 -4.27 -5.26 0.25
N VAL A 167 -3.56 -5.50 -0.86
CA VAL A 167 -2.90 -4.46 -1.64
C VAL A 167 -3.92 -3.53 -2.31
N GLU A 168 -5.02 -4.08 -2.85
CA GLU A 168 -6.11 -3.29 -3.41
C GLU A 168 -6.73 -2.36 -2.37
N GLN A 169 -7.00 -2.86 -1.16
CA GLN A 169 -7.56 -2.05 -0.07
C GLN A 169 -6.60 -0.94 0.35
N ALA A 170 -5.32 -1.24 0.56
CA ALA A 170 -4.32 -0.24 0.96
C ALA A 170 -4.13 0.84 -0.11
N THR A 171 -3.94 0.42 -1.37
CA THR A 171 -3.78 1.36 -2.49
C THR A 171 -5.04 2.19 -2.70
N ASN A 172 -6.23 1.59 -2.51
CA ASN A 172 -7.50 2.28 -2.61
C ASN A 172 -7.66 3.33 -1.51
N GLY A 173 -7.38 2.98 -0.25
CA GLY A 173 -7.37 3.96 0.85
C GLY A 173 -6.45 5.15 0.53
N MET A 174 -5.20 4.85 0.16
CA MET A 174 -4.19 5.86 -0.10
C MET A 174 -4.56 6.83 -1.24
N ARG A 175 -5.14 6.35 -2.35
CA ARG A 175 -5.59 7.26 -3.41
C ARG A 175 -6.71 8.21 -2.97
N HIS A 176 -7.56 7.78 -2.03
CA HIS A 176 -8.63 8.61 -1.49
C HIS A 176 -8.07 9.66 -0.52
N GLU A 177 -7.03 9.33 0.25
CA GLU A 177 -6.27 10.30 1.05
C GLU A 177 -5.64 11.38 0.15
N LEU A 178 -4.89 10.97 -0.87
CA LEU A 178 -4.24 11.90 -1.81
C LEU A 178 -5.24 12.75 -2.61
N ALA A 179 -6.41 12.20 -2.97
CA ALA A 179 -7.46 12.97 -3.60
C ALA A 179 -8.05 14.03 -2.66
N THR A 180 -8.21 13.70 -1.37
CA THR A 180 -8.63 14.67 -0.35
C THR A 180 -7.62 15.80 -0.24
N GLU A 181 -6.33 15.50 -0.17
CA GLU A 181 -5.26 16.51 -0.16
C GLU A 181 -5.36 17.43 -1.37
N THR A 182 -5.51 16.87 -2.57
CA THR A 182 -5.67 17.63 -3.82
C THR A 182 -6.91 18.54 -3.79
N MET A 183 -8.02 18.06 -3.22
CA MET A 183 -9.25 18.87 -3.07
C MET A 183 -9.08 20.00 -2.06
N LEU A 184 -8.36 19.76 -0.96
CA LEU A 184 -8.08 20.77 0.07
C LEU A 184 -7.15 21.85 -0.48
N ASP A 185 -6.09 21.47 -1.20
CA ASP A 185 -5.21 22.37 -1.94
C ASP A 185 -6.01 23.26 -2.91
N ALA A 186 -6.85 22.63 -3.73
CA ALA A 186 -7.67 23.36 -4.71
C ALA A 186 -8.68 24.32 -4.05
N ALA A 187 -9.14 24.00 -2.84
CA ALA A 187 -10.03 24.83 -2.05
C ALA A 187 -9.29 25.92 -1.23
N GLY A 188 -7.96 25.92 -1.21
CA GLY A 188 -7.16 26.83 -0.39
C GLY A 188 -7.33 26.59 1.11
N VAL A 189 -7.65 25.37 1.53
CA VAL A 189 -7.80 24.99 2.93
C VAL A 189 -6.45 24.58 3.48
N GLU A 190 -6.05 25.16 4.63
CA GLU A 190 -4.80 24.77 5.30
C GLU A 190 -4.97 23.37 5.91
N TYR A 191 -4.08 22.45 5.55
CA TYR A 191 -4.08 21.08 6.06
C TYR A 191 -2.67 20.59 6.40
N SER A 192 -2.57 19.55 7.23
CA SER A 192 -1.33 18.87 7.57
C SER A 192 -1.53 17.36 7.52
N TYR A 193 -0.71 16.66 6.75
CA TYR A 193 -0.65 15.20 6.72
C TYR A 193 0.42 14.64 7.68
N ASP A 194 1.04 15.49 8.50
CA ASP A 194 2.01 15.08 9.52
C ASP A 194 1.25 14.53 10.74
N THR A 195 0.76 13.29 10.59
CA THR A 195 0.10 12.53 11.66
C THR A 195 1.12 11.70 12.43
N SER A 196 1.00 11.67 13.76
CA SER A 196 1.81 10.78 14.56
C SER A 196 1.32 9.33 14.44
N ILE A 197 2.16 8.37 14.83
CA ILE A 197 1.76 6.95 14.91
C ILE A 197 0.53 6.76 15.83
N ASP A 198 0.41 7.58 16.88
CA ASP A 198 -0.76 7.53 17.75
C ASP A 198 -2.01 8.07 17.04
N ASP A 199 -1.89 9.10 16.21
CA ASP A 199 -3.00 9.65 15.42
C ASP A 199 -3.50 8.63 14.38
N ASP A 200 -2.59 8.01 13.63
CA ASP A 200 -2.89 6.92 12.68
C ASP A 200 -3.53 5.72 13.39
N ARG A 201 -3.09 5.43 14.62
CA ARG A 201 -3.68 4.37 15.46
C ARG A 201 -5.14 4.67 15.81
N TYR A 202 -5.48 5.92 16.06
CA TYR A 202 -6.86 6.38 16.26
C TYR A 202 -7.62 6.63 14.96
N GLY A 203 -6.96 6.46 13.81
CA GLY A 203 -7.56 6.57 12.48
C GLY A 203 -7.65 7.99 11.96
N THR A 204 -6.78 8.89 12.43
CA THR A 204 -6.65 10.23 11.83
C THR A 204 -5.67 10.12 10.68
N ASP A 205 -6.13 10.44 9.47
CA ASP A 205 -5.29 10.38 8.26
C ASP A 205 -4.65 11.74 7.94
N LEU A 206 -5.31 12.85 8.29
CA LEU A 206 -4.74 14.20 8.22
C LEU A 206 -5.47 15.18 9.15
N TYR A 207 -4.90 16.36 9.34
CA TYR A 207 -5.52 17.49 10.04
C TYR A 207 -5.93 18.59 9.06
N VAL A 208 -7.12 19.17 9.26
CA VAL A 208 -7.59 20.37 8.55
C VAL A 208 -7.78 21.51 9.52
N LYS A 209 -7.47 22.73 9.08
CA LYS A 209 -7.69 23.94 9.89
C LYS A 209 -9.01 24.60 9.52
N ILE A 210 -9.91 24.69 10.48
CA ILE A 210 -11.20 25.37 10.36
C ILE A 210 -11.29 26.37 11.52
N ASP A 211 -11.59 27.65 11.22
CA ASP A 211 -11.69 28.71 12.23
C ASP A 211 -10.52 28.75 13.23
N ASN A 212 -9.28 28.67 12.71
CA ASN A 212 -8.03 28.60 13.48
C ASN A 212 -7.86 27.38 14.40
N THR A 213 -8.72 26.38 14.29
CA THR A 213 -8.64 25.13 15.06
C THR A 213 -8.32 23.96 14.15
N TRP A 214 -7.40 23.08 14.59
CA TRP A 214 -7.02 21.88 13.86
C TRP A 214 -7.93 20.71 14.21
N TYR A 215 -8.45 20.04 13.19
CA TYR A 215 -9.38 18.92 13.28
C TYR A 215 -8.81 17.71 12.57
N GLY A 216 -8.61 16.60 13.29
CA GLY A 216 -8.15 15.32 12.72
C GLY A 216 -9.27 14.60 11.99
N ILE A 217 -9.10 14.32 10.70
CA ILE A 217 -10.11 13.67 9.86
C ILE A 217 -9.70 12.24 9.50
N ASP A 218 -10.70 11.38 9.35
CA ASP A 218 -10.54 9.98 8.94
C ASP A 218 -11.14 9.80 7.53
N ILE A 219 -10.32 9.54 6.53
CA ILE A 219 -10.71 9.50 5.12
C ILE A 219 -11.07 8.07 4.73
N LYS A 220 -12.32 7.88 4.31
CA LYS A 220 -12.83 6.59 3.87
C LYS A 220 -13.07 6.58 2.37
N ALA A 221 -12.69 5.46 1.75
CA ALA A 221 -12.93 5.20 0.33
C ALA A 221 -14.42 4.96 -0.03
N SER A 222 -15.32 4.93 0.96
CA SER A 222 -16.75 4.74 0.72
C SER A 222 -17.61 5.30 1.84
N ASN A 223 -18.85 5.68 1.51
CA ASN A 223 -19.85 6.15 2.48
C ASN A 223 -20.21 5.07 3.52
N LEU A 224 -20.13 3.79 3.15
CA LEU A 224 -20.33 2.69 4.09
C LEU A 224 -19.20 2.65 5.12
N GLY A 225 -17.95 2.83 4.67
CA GLY A 225 -16.78 2.93 5.54
C GLY A 225 -16.85 4.13 6.48
N GLU A 226 -17.26 5.29 5.97
CA GLU A 226 -17.50 6.50 6.76
C GLU A 226 -18.51 6.24 7.88
N LYS A 227 -19.69 5.69 7.53
CA LYS A 227 -20.72 5.38 8.50
C LYS A 227 -20.23 4.39 9.56
N ALA A 228 -19.56 3.32 9.14
CA ALA A 228 -19.01 2.33 10.06
C ALA A 228 -17.98 2.93 11.03
N ALA A 229 -17.15 3.88 10.58
CA ALA A 229 -16.19 4.57 11.43
C ALA A 229 -16.88 5.46 12.48
N ARG A 230 -17.88 6.25 12.08
CA ARG A 230 -18.68 7.09 12.98
C ARG A 230 -19.49 6.27 13.99
N ASP A 231 -20.04 5.13 13.57
CA ASP A 231 -20.78 4.23 14.45
C ASP A 231 -19.85 3.57 15.49
N LYS A 232 -18.61 3.25 15.09
CA LYS A 232 -17.59 2.67 15.97
C LYS A 232 -17.05 3.67 16.99
N PHE A 233 -16.91 4.93 16.61
CA PHE A 233 -16.43 5.99 17.50
C PHE A 233 -17.23 7.28 17.26
N ARG A 234 -18.11 7.62 18.21
CA ARG A 234 -19.01 8.79 18.11
C ARG A 234 -18.30 10.15 17.96
N GLY A 235 -17.00 10.22 18.23
CA GLY A 235 -16.16 11.41 18.01
C GLY A 235 -15.32 11.36 16.73
N SER A 236 -15.49 10.35 15.87
CA SER A 236 -14.75 10.22 14.62
C SER A 236 -15.24 11.27 13.63
N MET A 237 -14.33 12.11 13.14
CA MET A 237 -14.57 12.98 11.99
C MET A 237 -14.25 12.24 10.69
N ALA A 238 -14.87 11.06 10.53
CA ALA A 238 -14.73 10.31 9.29
C ALA A 238 -15.50 10.99 8.16
N ILE A 239 -14.89 11.07 6.98
CA ILE A 239 -15.46 11.59 5.75
C ILE A 239 -15.22 10.62 4.61
N SER A 240 -16.17 10.55 3.67
CA SER A 240 -15.97 9.90 2.39
C SER A 240 -15.70 10.94 1.32
N THR A 241 -14.71 10.71 0.46
CA THR A 241 -14.42 11.60 -0.68
C THR A 241 -15.58 11.67 -1.69
N GLY A 242 -16.50 10.70 -1.68
CA GLY A 242 -17.54 10.55 -2.70
C GLY A 242 -17.02 10.08 -4.07
N LEU A 243 -15.70 9.93 -4.24
CA LEU A 243 -15.08 9.45 -5.47
C LEU A 243 -15.29 7.95 -5.66
N ASN A 244 -15.24 7.51 -6.90
CA ASN A 244 -15.31 6.12 -7.31
C ASN A 244 -14.18 5.78 -8.29
N VAL A 245 -14.05 4.49 -8.64
CA VAL A 245 -12.98 4.00 -9.52
C VAL A 245 -12.90 4.76 -10.85
N SER A 246 -14.03 5.21 -11.41
CA SER A 246 -14.03 5.96 -12.68
C SER A 246 -13.43 7.36 -12.57
N ASP A 247 -13.52 8.00 -11.41
CA ASP A 247 -12.93 9.32 -11.17
C ASP A 247 -11.39 9.28 -11.14
N PHE A 248 -10.82 8.12 -10.83
CA PHE A 248 -9.37 7.90 -10.81
C PHE A 248 -8.79 7.41 -12.15
N ASN A 249 -9.63 7.19 -13.17
CA ASN A 249 -9.20 6.52 -14.40
C ASN A 249 -8.79 7.45 -15.54
N GLY A 250 -8.95 8.78 -15.42
CA GLY A 250 -8.56 9.76 -16.44
C GLY A 250 -9.33 9.62 -17.75
#